data_AF-A0AAV1JYK1-F1
#
_entry.id   AF-A0AAV1JYK1-F1
#
_cell.length_a   1.000
_cell.length_b   1.000
_cell.length_c   1.000
_cell.angle_alpha   90.00
_cell.angle_beta   90.00
_cell.angle_gamma   90.00
#
_symmetry.space_group_name_H-M   'P 1'
#
loop_
_entity.id
_entity.type
_entity.pdbx_description
1 polymer ?
#
loop_
_entity_poly.entity_id
_entity_poly.type
_entity_poly.pdbx_seq_one_letter_code
_entity_poly.pdbx_strand_id
1 'polypeptide(L)'
;MAAHGQSFSRRRLQVHEILSALECEEYDNTVENIIYVEPPIEHADQVTDEDSDKSDEEHSANLNHLGRRLLQASCELQRSRGDSDISTPSTSSALGSNKQRTSNDNVLSRSDSEDEQPLSIFMSHNKPSRSAPPTKKKKSTGWKKEEPAFICTEYRPQPPSDESKKCQNPLEYFKLFFHNDLIKHIVKQTNLYALQKNKPLMATEDEIYVILGAMLLSGYVKLPKKRLYFCKDNDVPTILQDSIRCNRFELILQHVHLNDNSELNETDRLYKLRPVLESLGETFQKHYGMDEHYSVDESMIPYYGKHYAKQFIRGKPIRVLKKKDFGVGGDVVLNLITLSKLPPNSGIKLFFDNYFTSLSLMRHLKELGYYATGTLRANRTENCPVKDVKQFKKEARGHYDYRVADDVFVCRWNDNNVVTVATNFEKSGNYICHTLVQ
;
A
#
# COMPACT_ATOMS: atom_id res chain seq x y z
N MET A 1 -48.23 -42.31 -5.06
CA MET A 1 -48.00 -40.86 -5.20
C MET A 1 -46.90 -40.48 -4.22
N ALA A 2 -45.69 -40.23 -4.73
CA ALA A 2 -44.52 -39.96 -3.92
C ALA A 2 -44.45 -38.46 -3.58
N ALA A 3 -44.34 -38.13 -2.30
CA ALA A 3 -44.10 -36.77 -1.83
C ALA A 3 -42.62 -36.42 -2.07
N HIS A 4 -42.35 -35.42 -2.91
CA HIS A 4 -41.00 -34.87 -3.07
C HIS A 4 -40.66 -33.98 -1.87
N GLY A 5 -39.78 -34.46 -1.00
CA GLY A 5 -39.17 -33.66 0.05
C GLY A 5 -38.13 -32.68 -0.54
N GLN A 6 -38.33 -31.38 -0.35
CA GLN A 6 -37.30 -30.37 -0.62
C GLN A 6 -36.19 -30.47 0.44
N SER A 7 -34.97 -30.76 -0.01
CA SER A 7 -33.77 -30.80 0.84
C SER A 7 -33.22 -29.38 1.02
N PHE A 8 -33.43 -28.77 2.20
CA PHE A 8 -32.79 -27.52 2.58
C PHE A 8 -31.40 -27.78 3.19
N SER A 9 -30.35 -27.26 2.57
CA SER A 9 -28.99 -27.27 3.15
C SER A 9 -28.75 -25.98 3.93
N ARG A 10 -28.81 -26.03 5.27
CA ARG A 10 -28.40 -24.90 6.13
C ARG A 10 -26.90 -24.98 6.40
N ARG A 11 -26.14 -23.99 5.95
CA ARG A 11 -24.73 -23.81 6.29
C ARG A 11 -24.53 -22.39 6.81
N ARG A 12 -24.00 -22.27 8.03
CA ARG A 12 -23.50 -20.98 8.56
C ARG A 12 -22.22 -20.61 7.83
N LEU A 13 -22.18 -19.41 7.28
CA LEU A 13 -21.05 -18.86 6.55
C LEU A 13 -20.78 -17.43 7.03
N GLN A 14 -19.55 -16.95 6.87
CA GLN A 14 -19.22 -15.54 7.08
C GLN A 14 -19.61 -14.72 5.85
N VAL A 15 -19.92 -13.42 6.04
CA VAL A 15 -20.29 -12.51 4.92
C VAL A 15 -19.30 -12.60 3.77
N HIS A 16 -17.99 -12.63 4.05
CA HIS A 16 -16.96 -12.69 3.00
C HIS A 16 -16.98 -13.99 2.19
N GLU A 17 -17.40 -15.11 2.77
CA GLU A 17 -17.50 -16.40 2.09
C GLU A 17 -18.68 -16.42 1.12
N ILE A 18 -19.78 -15.75 1.48
CA ILE A 18 -20.96 -15.60 0.62
C ILE A 18 -20.66 -14.66 -0.55
N LEU A 19 -20.01 -13.52 -0.29
CA LEU A 19 -19.60 -12.58 -1.34
C LEU A 19 -18.67 -13.26 -2.36
N SER A 20 -17.67 -14.00 -1.88
CA SER A 20 -16.78 -14.76 -2.76
C SER A 20 -17.50 -15.84 -3.56
N ALA A 21 -18.56 -16.44 -3.02
CA ALA A 21 -19.36 -17.43 -3.74
C ALA A 21 -20.23 -16.80 -4.83
N LEU A 22 -20.84 -15.64 -4.57
CA LEU A 22 -21.65 -14.88 -5.52
C LEU A 22 -20.83 -14.32 -6.69
N GLU A 23 -19.53 -14.07 -6.49
CA GLU A 23 -18.61 -13.54 -7.50
C GLU A 23 -18.01 -14.62 -8.43
N CYS A 24 -18.22 -15.92 -8.16
CA CYS A 24 -17.78 -16.99 -9.06
C CYS A 24 -18.77 -17.18 -10.22
N GLU A 25 -18.26 -17.10 -11.46
CA GLU A 25 -18.98 -17.14 -12.76
C GLU A 25 -19.79 -18.43 -13.07
N GLU A 26 -20.02 -19.33 -12.10
CA GLU A 26 -20.91 -20.51 -12.22
C GLU A 26 -22.18 -20.37 -11.36
N TYR A 27 -22.65 -19.14 -11.12
CA TYR A 27 -23.89 -18.91 -10.36
C TYR A 27 -25.12 -19.05 -11.27
N ASP A 28 -25.93 -20.07 -10.98
CA ASP A 28 -27.21 -20.32 -11.64
C ASP A 28 -28.23 -19.26 -11.20
N ASN A 29 -28.53 -18.30 -12.08
CA ASN A 29 -29.43 -17.16 -11.84
C ASN A 29 -30.91 -17.55 -11.62
N THR A 30 -31.22 -18.84 -11.53
CA THR A 30 -32.60 -19.36 -11.38
C THR A 30 -33.02 -19.60 -9.93
N VAL A 31 -32.15 -19.32 -8.94
CA VAL A 31 -32.41 -19.56 -7.50
C VAL A 31 -32.42 -18.23 -6.74
N GLU A 32 -33.55 -17.85 -6.15
CA GLU A 32 -33.61 -16.74 -5.20
C GLU A 32 -32.89 -17.13 -3.91
N ASN A 33 -31.89 -16.31 -3.53
CA ASN A 33 -31.09 -16.49 -2.33
C ASN A 33 -31.42 -15.37 -1.35
N ILE A 34 -32.01 -15.71 -0.21
CA ILE A 34 -32.20 -14.77 0.90
C ILE A 34 -31.01 -14.93 1.84
N ILE A 35 -30.28 -13.84 2.08
CA ILE A 35 -29.11 -13.80 2.96
C ILE A 35 -29.48 -13.00 4.20
N TYR A 36 -29.46 -13.65 5.36
CA TYR A 36 -29.61 -12.99 6.65
C TYR A 36 -28.24 -12.77 7.29
N VAL A 37 -27.96 -11.54 7.72
CA VAL A 37 -26.71 -11.17 8.39
C VAL A 37 -27.02 -10.89 9.87
N GLU A 38 -26.42 -11.66 10.78
CA GLU A 38 -26.56 -11.40 12.21
C GLU A 38 -25.80 -10.12 12.62
N PRO A 39 -26.31 -9.31 13.56
CA PRO A 39 -25.58 -8.16 14.09
C PRO A 39 -24.21 -8.56 14.65
N PRO A 40 -23.13 -7.80 14.40
CA PRO A 40 -21.81 -8.14 14.92
C PRO A 40 -21.77 -8.09 16.45
N ILE A 41 -21.05 -9.03 17.06
CA ILE A 41 -20.87 -9.10 18.53
C ILE A 41 -20.02 -7.90 18.97
N GLU A 42 -20.58 -7.04 19.84
CA GLU A 42 -19.86 -5.91 20.42
C GLU A 42 -18.94 -6.39 21.56
N HIS A 43 -17.64 -6.54 21.27
CA HIS A 43 -16.62 -6.60 22.31
C HIS A 43 -16.18 -5.17 22.66
N ALA A 44 -16.46 -4.77 23.90
CA ALA A 44 -16.06 -3.49 24.47
C ALA A 44 -14.54 -3.47 24.75
N ASP A 45 -13.72 -3.32 23.71
CA ASP A 45 -12.28 -3.13 23.87
C ASP A 45 -11.97 -1.63 24.09
N GLN A 46 -11.51 -1.30 25.30
CA GLN A 46 -11.15 0.05 25.78
C GLN A 46 -9.82 0.59 25.21
N VAL A 47 -9.49 0.29 23.96
CA VAL A 47 -8.30 0.85 23.29
C VAL A 47 -8.70 1.42 21.94
N THR A 48 -9.43 2.51 21.98
CA THR A 48 -9.60 3.40 20.82
C THR A 48 -9.27 4.81 21.29
N ASP A 49 -8.23 5.40 20.69
CA ASP A 49 -8.13 6.86 20.65
C ASP A 49 -9.50 7.40 20.26
N GLU A 50 -10.01 8.37 21.02
CA GLU A 50 -11.27 9.03 20.72
C GLU A 50 -11.19 9.57 19.28
N ASP A 51 -11.86 8.87 18.36
CA ASP A 51 -11.95 9.25 16.96
C ASP A 51 -12.45 10.70 16.89
N SER A 52 -11.71 11.53 16.15
CA SER A 52 -12.15 12.84 15.70
C SER A 52 -13.57 12.72 15.12
N ASP A 53 -14.53 13.28 15.84
CA ASP A 53 -15.88 13.73 15.43
C ASP A 53 -16.72 12.87 14.46
N LYS A 54 -16.41 11.58 14.25
CA LYS A 54 -17.07 10.71 13.26
C LYS A 54 -17.06 11.27 11.83
N SER A 55 -16.22 12.26 11.50
CA SER A 55 -16.13 12.82 10.15
C SER A 55 -15.60 11.83 9.11
N ASP A 56 -15.03 10.70 9.56
CA ASP A 56 -14.66 9.57 8.71
C ASP A 56 -15.79 8.52 8.56
N GLU A 57 -16.88 8.63 9.34
CA GLU A 57 -18.07 7.79 9.21
C GLU A 57 -19.04 8.27 8.10
N GLU A 58 -18.83 9.47 7.55
CA GLU A 58 -19.65 10.07 6.47
C GLU A 58 -19.56 9.32 5.13
N HIS A 59 -18.67 8.32 5.01
CA HIS A 59 -18.55 7.44 3.84
C HIS A 59 -18.91 5.96 4.12
N SER A 60 -19.56 5.67 5.24
CA SER A 60 -19.82 4.29 5.68
C SER A 60 -20.92 3.52 4.91
N ALA A 61 -21.57 4.10 3.90
CA ALA A 61 -22.70 3.49 3.21
C ALA A 61 -22.39 2.99 1.78
N ASN A 62 -21.30 2.23 1.59
CA ASN A 62 -21.06 1.51 0.33
C ASN A 62 -20.86 0.01 0.58
N LEU A 63 -21.71 -0.82 -0.04
CA LEU A 63 -21.69 -2.30 0.09
C LEU A 63 -20.32 -2.91 -0.24
N ASN A 64 -19.51 -2.25 -1.07
CA ASN A 64 -18.18 -2.74 -1.45
C ASN A 64 -17.11 -2.56 -0.36
N HIS A 65 -17.45 -1.94 0.78
CA HIS A 65 -16.50 -1.56 1.83
C HIS A 65 -17.02 -1.92 3.22
N LEU A 66 -17.56 -3.13 3.37
CA LEU A 66 -17.97 -3.68 4.66
C LEU A 66 -16.76 -3.77 5.60
N GLY A 67 -16.87 -3.14 6.78
CA GLY A 67 -15.81 -3.20 7.78
C GLY A 67 -15.53 -4.63 8.25
N ARG A 68 -14.30 -4.89 8.75
CA ARG A 68 -13.86 -6.24 9.16
C ARG A 68 -14.85 -6.96 10.09
N ARG A 69 -15.48 -6.22 11.02
CA ARG A 69 -16.49 -6.80 11.94
C ARG A 69 -17.76 -7.26 11.22
N LEU A 70 -18.20 -6.55 10.18
CA LEU A 70 -19.32 -6.98 9.34
C LEU A 70 -18.92 -8.13 8.41
N LEU A 71 -17.70 -8.11 7.86
CA LEU A 71 -17.21 -9.22 7.03
C LEU A 71 -17.12 -10.55 7.79
N GLN A 72 -16.91 -10.47 9.11
CA GLN A 72 -16.84 -11.60 10.05
C GLN A 72 -18.16 -11.80 10.82
N ALA A 73 -19.24 -11.15 10.40
CA ALA A 73 -20.56 -11.43 10.94
C ALA A 73 -21.06 -12.77 10.37
N SER A 74 -21.67 -13.58 11.24
CA SER A 74 -22.27 -14.84 10.84
C SER A 74 -23.51 -14.57 9.98
N CYS A 75 -23.67 -15.37 8.93
CA CYS A 75 -24.77 -15.28 8.01
C CYS A 75 -25.44 -16.63 7.79
N GLU A 76 -26.73 -16.55 7.48
CA GLU A 76 -27.53 -17.68 7.03
C GLU A 76 -27.94 -17.48 5.57
N LEU A 77 -27.60 -18.46 4.72
CA LEU A 77 -27.98 -18.50 3.31
C LEU A 77 -29.17 -19.46 3.15
N GLN A 78 -30.31 -18.95 2.70
CA GLN A 78 -31.48 -19.77 2.36
C GLN A 78 -31.66 -19.80 0.83
N ARG A 79 -31.63 -21.01 0.25
CA ARG A 79 -31.84 -21.24 -1.18
C ARG A 79 -33.27 -21.70 -1.44
N SER A 80 -34.04 -20.94 -2.21
CA SER A 80 -35.37 -21.33 -2.68
C SER A 80 -35.31 -21.69 -4.16
N ARG A 81 -35.64 -22.93 -4.53
CA ARG A 81 -35.91 -23.26 -5.95
C ARG A 81 -37.30 -22.71 -6.27
N GLY A 82 -37.37 -21.79 -7.23
CA GLY A 82 -38.61 -21.14 -7.62
C GLY A 82 -39.68 -22.16 -7.99
N ASP A 83 -40.69 -22.26 -7.15
CA ASP A 83 -42.05 -22.51 -7.58
C ASP A 83 -42.90 -21.42 -6.92
N SER A 84 -43.66 -20.71 -7.75
CA SER A 84 -44.53 -19.64 -7.33
C SER A 84 -45.58 -20.19 -6.37
N ASP A 85 -45.51 -19.82 -5.08
CA ASP A 85 -46.70 -19.61 -4.26
C ASP A 85 -46.36 -18.86 -2.96
N ILE A 86 -47.07 -17.75 -2.76
CA ILE A 86 -47.05 -16.91 -1.57
C ILE A 86 -47.66 -17.70 -0.41
N SER A 87 -46.89 -17.88 0.67
CA SER A 87 -47.46 -17.92 2.02
C SER A 87 -46.40 -17.59 3.08
N THR A 88 -46.64 -16.50 3.80
CA THR A 88 -45.97 -16.18 5.06
C THR A 88 -46.31 -17.24 6.10
N PRO A 89 -45.35 -17.59 7.00
CA PRO A 89 -45.74 -17.52 8.41
C PRO A 89 -44.62 -17.10 9.39
N SER A 90 -45.00 -16.16 10.24
CA SER A 90 -45.05 -16.27 11.71
C SER A 90 -43.80 -16.65 12.52
N THR A 91 -43.45 -15.70 13.39
CA THR A 91 -42.66 -15.82 14.62
C THR A 91 -43.07 -16.97 15.55
N SER A 92 -42.09 -17.75 16.01
CA SER A 92 -42.09 -18.47 17.31
C SER A 92 -40.63 -18.89 17.63
N SER A 93 -39.96 -18.29 18.60
CA SER A 93 -39.85 -18.67 20.02
C SER A 93 -39.26 -20.06 20.32
N ALA A 94 -38.01 -20.02 20.80
CA ALA A 94 -37.49 -20.69 21.98
C ALA A 94 -36.98 -22.16 21.95
N LEU A 95 -35.95 -22.36 22.80
CA LEU A 95 -35.39 -23.59 23.40
C LEU A 95 -34.42 -24.48 22.60
N GLY A 96 -33.13 -24.29 22.90
CA GLY A 96 -32.33 -25.25 23.69
C GLY A 96 -31.90 -26.57 23.05
N SER A 97 -30.58 -26.79 22.94
CA SER A 97 -29.90 -27.89 23.67
C SER A 97 -28.40 -27.98 23.35
N ASN A 98 -27.66 -28.16 24.43
CA ASN A 98 -26.24 -28.49 24.53
C ASN A 98 -25.84 -29.71 23.68
N LYS A 99 -24.65 -29.66 23.06
CA LYS A 99 -23.76 -30.84 23.00
C LYS A 99 -22.30 -30.42 22.85
N GLN A 100 -21.58 -30.60 23.95
CA GLN A 100 -20.12 -30.72 24.03
C GLN A 100 -19.61 -31.84 23.11
N ARG A 101 -18.42 -31.65 22.51
CA ARG A 101 -17.32 -32.63 22.46
C ARG A 101 -16.12 -32.03 21.73
N THR A 102 -15.07 -31.66 22.46
CA THR A 102 -13.85 -32.43 22.79
C THR A 102 -12.67 -32.02 21.90
N SER A 103 -11.81 -31.22 22.53
CA SER A 103 -10.35 -31.27 22.54
C SER A 103 -9.69 -32.30 21.63
N ASN A 104 -8.76 -31.82 20.80
CA ASN A 104 -7.44 -32.42 20.70
C ASN A 104 -6.46 -31.35 20.23
N ASP A 105 -5.72 -30.80 21.19
CA ASP A 105 -4.46 -30.12 20.97
C ASP A 105 -3.47 -31.11 20.36
N ASN A 106 -2.85 -30.74 19.24
CA ASN A 106 -1.55 -31.24 18.89
C ASN A 106 -0.68 -30.08 18.44
N VAL A 107 0.21 -29.70 19.35
CA VAL A 107 1.34 -28.80 19.17
C VAL A 107 2.28 -29.44 18.16
N LEU A 108 2.48 -28.81 17.00
CA LEU A 108 3.56 -29.13 16.08
C LEU A 108 4.30 -27.85 15.68
N SER A 109 5.61 -27.95 15.82
CA SER A 109 6.66 -26.94 15.72
C SER A 109 6.63 -26.12 14.42
N ARG A 110 6.67 -24.79 14.57
CA ARG A 110 6.89 -23.83 13.48
C ARG A 110 8.31 -23.94 12.94
N SER A 111 8.44 -24.42 11.70
CA SER A 111 9.55 -24.10 10.81
C SER A 111 9.03 -23.09 9.79
N ASP A 112 9.47 -21.83 9.91
CA ASP A 112 9.17 -20.76 8.96
C ASP A 112 9.89 -21.03 7.63
N SER A 113 9.13 -21.42 6.61
CA SER A 113 9.54 -21.35 5.21
C SER A 113 8.51 -20.53 4.45
N GLU A 114 8.84 -19.28 4.17
CA GLU A 114 8.00 -18.31 3.45
C GLU A 114 7.92 -18.58 1.92
N ASP A 115 7.56 -19.79 1.53
CA ASP A 115 7.28 -20.13 0.13
C ASP A 115 5.95 -20.89 0.01
N GLU A 116 4.85 -20.27 0.47
CA GLU A 116 3.51 -20.79 0.17
C GLU A 116 3.08 -20.35 -1.25
N GLN A 117 2.90 -21.34 -2.12
CA GLN A 117 2.45 -21.14 -3.50
C GLN A 117 0.96 -20.74 -3.55
N PRO A 118 0.54 -19.89 -4.50
CA PRO A 118 -0.87 -19.53 -4.64
C PRO A 118 -1.76 -20.73 -5.00
N LEU A 119 -2.95 -20.81 -4.38
CA LEU A 119 -3.96 -21.86 -4.57
C LEU A 119 -4.39 -22.10 -6.03
N SER A 120 -4.12 -21.15 -6.93
CA SER A 120 -4.39 -21.28 -8.37
C SER A 120 -3.63 -22.43 -9.03
N ILE A 121 -2.52 -22.89 -8.44
CA ILE A 121 -1.75 -24.03 -8.95
C ILE A 121 -2.44 -25.37 -8.61
N PHE A 122 -3.04 -25.50 -7.42
CA PHE A 122 -3.72 -26.73 -6.99
C PHE A 122 -4.94 -27.09 -7.84
N MET A 123 -5.63 -26.10 -8.40
CA MET A 123 -6.81 -26.32 -9.24
C MET A 123 -6.47 -26.75 -10.69
N SER A 124 -5.20 -26.70 -11.09
CA SER A 124 -4.77 -27.06 -12.45
C SER A 124 -4.64 -28.57 -12.70
N HIS A 125 -4.62 -29.39 -11.65
CA HIS A 125 -4.39 -30.84 -11.77
C HIS A 125 -5.64 -31.68 -12.08
N ASN A 126 -6.85 -31.10 -12.12
CA ASN A 126 -8.10 -31.84 -12.37
C ASN A 126 -8.97 -31.21 -13.47
N LYS A 127 -8.43 -31.00 -14.68
CA LYS A 127 -9.27 -30.72 -15.86
C LYS A 127 -8.90 -31.62 -17.06
N PRO A 128 -9.90 -32.23 -17.74
CA PRO A 128 -9.66 -33.02 -18.94
C PRO A 128 -9.35 -32.10 -20.15
N SER A 129 -8.50 -32.62 -21.04
CA SER A 129 -7.92 -31.93 -22.19
C SER A 129 -8.95 -31.38 -23.17
N ARG A 130 -8.91 -30.07 -23.43
CA ARG A 130 -9.45 -29.45 -24.65
C ARG A 130 -8.33 -28.79 -25.45
N SER A 131 -8.39 -28.97 -26.76
CA SER A 131 -7.39 -28.60 -27.76
C SER A 131 -7.00 -27.12 -27.71
N ALA A 132 -5.69 -26.86 -27.70
CA ALA A 132 -5.09 -25.53 -27.63
C ALA A 132 -5.32 -24.72 -28.94
N PRO A 133 -5.56 -23.39 -28.85
CA PRO A 133 -5.55 -22.52 -30.02
C PRO A 133 -4.13 -22.33 -30.59
N PRO A 134 -4.00 -21.89 -31.86
CA PRO A 134 -2.70 -21.81 -32.53
C PRO A 134 -1.77 -20.80 -31.85
N THR A 135 -0.59 -21.26 -31.48
CA THR A 135 0.48 -20.48 -30.86
C THR A 135 0.98 -19.40 -31.82
N LYS A 136 0.76 -18.12 -31.48
CA LYS A 136 1.53 -17.02 -32.08
C LYS A 136 3.02 -17.30 -31.83
N LYS A 137 3.84 -17.39 -32.89
CA LYS A 137 5.29 -17.56 -32.80
C LYS A 137 5.87 -16.45 -31.90
N LYS A 138 6.32 -16.81 -30.69
CA LYS A 138 7.01 -15.91 -29.77
C LYS A 138 8.35 -15.53 -30.41
N LYS A 139 8.67 -14.23 -30.49
CA LYS A 139 10.02 -13.76 -30.82
C LYS A 139 10.99 -14.38 -29.83
N SER A 140 11.96 -15.13 -30.33
CA SER A 140 13.11 -15.62 -29.54
C SER A 140 13.90 -14.40 -29.07
N THR A 141 13.84 -14.09 -27.79
CA THR A 141 14.70 -13.06 -27.18
C THR A 141 16.15 -13.51 -27.31
N GLY A 142 17.01 -12.65 -27.87
CA GLY A 142 18.39 -12.95 -28.23
C GLY A 142 19.35 -12.93 -27.05
N TRP A 143 19.04 -13.70 -25.99
CA TRP A 143 19.89 -13.79 -24.80
C TRP A 143 21.26 -14.39 -25.11
N LYS A 144 22.30 -13.66 -24.73
CA LYS A 144 23.70 -14.06 -24.93
C LYS A 144 24.47 -14.02 -23.62
N LYS A 145 25.54 -14.82 -23.55
CA LYS A 145 26.53 -14.77 -22.47
C LYS A 145 27.72 -13.96 -22.96
N GLU A 146 27.54 -12.64 -23.03
CA GLU A 146 28.55 -11.68 -23.47
C GLU A 146 28.61 -10.50 -22.49
N GLU A 147 29.73 -9.79 -22.47
CA GLU A 147 29.89 -8.63 -21.59
C GLU A 147 28.93 -7.50 -22.01
N PRO A 148 28.28 -6.81 -21.05
CA PRO A 148 27.42 -5.68 -21.37
C PRO A 148 28.29 -4.52 -21.87
N ALA A 149 27.94 -3.99 -23.05
CA ALA A 149 28.55 -2.81 -23.65
C ALA A 149 27.55 -1.64 -23.70
N PHE A 150 26.87 -1.37 -22.57
CA PHE A 150 25.82 -0.36 -22.52
C PHE A 150 26.42 1.04 -22.57
N ILE A 151 25.99 1.83 -23.55
CA ILE A 151 26.29 3.26 -23.62
C ILE A 151 25.41 3.98 -22.60
N CYS A 152 26.04 4.78 -21.73
CA CYS A 152 25.36 5.55 -20.70
C CYS A 152 25.71 7.03 -20.85
N THR A 153 24.68 7.88 -20.92
CA THR A 153 24.76 9.33 -20.84
C THR A 153 25.28 9.73 -19.47
N GLU A 154 26.19 10.69 -19.45
CA GLU A 154 26.71 11.24 -18.20
C GLU A 154 25.64 12.09 -17.50
N TYR A 155 25.55 11.90 -16.20
CA TYR A 155 24.68 12.69 -15.35
C TYR A 155 25.20 14.12 -15.19
N ARG A 156 24.30 15.10 -15.27
CA ARG A 156 24.60 16.51 -14.98
C ARG A 156 23.88 16.95 -13.71
N PRO A 157 24.60 17.27 -12.62
CA PRO A 157 24.01 17.73 -11.38
C PRO A 157 23.17 19.00 -11.58
N GLN A 158 21.99 19.02 -10.97
CA GLN A 158 21.19 20.24 -10.87
C GLN A 158 21.24 20.74 -9.43
N PRO A 159 21.87 21.90 -9.17
CA PRO A 159 21.98 22.39 -7.81
C PRO A 159 20.61 22.78 -7.25
N PRO A 160 20.43 22.79 -5.91
CA PRO A 160 19.25 23.35 -5.27
C PRO A 160 18.98 24.80 -5.69
N SER A 161 17.76 25.27 -5.42
CA SER A 161 17.37 26.65 -5.71
C SER A 161 18.23 27.68 -4.94
N ASP A 162 18.32 28.90 -5.44
CA ASP A 162 19.09 29.95 -4.79
C ASP A 162 18.51 30.36 -3.43
N GLU A 163 17.19 30.23 -3.24
CA GLU A 163 16.55 30.39 -1.93
C GLU A 163 17.02 29.30 -0.96
N SER A 164 17.07 28.04 -1.40
CA SER A 164 17.58 26.94 -0.57
C SER A 164 19.03 27.14 -0.18
N LYS A 165 19.87 27.69 -1.07
CA LYS A 165 21.28 28.00 -0.76
C LYS A 165 21.45 29.16 0.22
N LYS A 166 20.47 30.05 0.32
CA LYS A 166 20.51 31.22 1.22
C LYS A 166 20.11 30.87 2.64
N CYS A 167 19.39 29.77 2.86
CA CYS A 167 18.95 29.35 4.19
C CYS A 167 20.14 29.12 5.14
N GLN A 168 20.12 29.78 6.29
CA GLN A 168 21.18 29.76 7.30
C GLN A 168 20.84 28.87 8.50
N ASN A 169 19.58 28.53 8.70
CA ASN A 169 19.12 27.74 9.85
C ASN A 169 17.98 26.79 9.49
N PRO A 170 17.70 25.75 10.31
CA PRO A 170 16.67 24.76 10.03
C PRO A 170 15.26 25.32 9.87
N LEU A 171 14.93 26.43 10.55
CA LEU A 171 13.62 27.07 10.44
C LEU A 171 13.41 27.69 9.06
N GLU A 172 14.44 28.30 8.48
CA GLU A 172 14.39 28.83 7.12
C GLU A 172 14.17 27.71 6.09
N TYR A 173 14.84 26.57 6.26
CA TYR A 173 14.58 25.39 5.42
C TYR A 173 13.13 24.90 5.57
N PHE A 174 12.62 24.80 6.80
CA PHE A 174 11.24 24.40 7.05
C PHE A 174 10.23 25.33 6.36
N LYS A 175 10.49 26.64 6.40
CA LYS A 175 9.64 27.67 5.78
C LYS A 175 9.68 27.69 4.25
N LEU A 176 10.61 26.98 3.60
CA LEU A 176 10.53 26.74 2.15
C LEU A 176 9.36 25.82 1.79
N PHE A 177 9.05 24.84 2.66
CA PHE A 177 8.01 23.83 2.44
C PHE A 177 6.68 24.25 3.09
N PHE A 178 6.73 24.71 4.33
CA PHE A 178 5.60 25.32 5.03
C PHE A 178 5.64 26.84 4.91
N HIS A 179 5.52 27.32 3.67
CA HIS A 179 5.56 28.74 3.36
C HIS A 179 4.32 29.48 3.91
N ASN A 180 4.41 30.81 4.01
CA ASN A 180 3.39 31.64 4.66
C ASN A 180 1.98 31.44 4.08
N ASP A 181 1.85 31.30 2.77
CA ASP A 181 0.52 31.11 2.15
C ASP A 181 -0.09 29.75 2.49
N LEU A 182 0.73 28.70 2.60
CA LEU A 182 0.25 27.39 3.06
C LEU A 182 -0.22 27.47 4.52
N ILE A 183 0.53 28.15 5.39
CA ILE A 183 0.14 28.33 6.79
C ILE A 183 -1.14 29.15 6.91
N LYS A 184 -1.28 30.23 6.14
CA LYS A 184 -2.52 31.01 6.07
C LYS A 184 -3.71 30.18 5.60
N HIS A 185 -3.50 29.30 4.62
CA HIS A 185 -4.53 28.36 4.19
C HIS A 185 -4.92 27.42 5.33
N ILE A 186 -3.96 26.79 6.01
CA ILE A 186 -4.24 25.90 7.17
C ILE A 186 -5.01 26.64 8.27
N VAL A 187 -4.60 27.87 8.60
CA VAL A 187 -5.30 28.73 9.58
C VAL A 187 -6.74 28.99 9.15
N LYS A 188 -6.95 29.37 7.89
CA LYS A 188 -8.28 29.64 7.32
C LYS A 188 -9.17 28.41 7.44
N GLN A 189 -8.70 27.24 7.00
CA GLN A 189 -9.50 26.02 7.02
C GLN A 189 -9.77 25.50 8.43
N THR A 190 -8.77 25.58 9.32
CA THR A 190 -8.92 25.23 10.73
C THR A 190 -9.97 26.08 11.44
N ASN A 191 -9.96 27.40 11.20
CA ASN A 191 -10.97 28.31 11.75
C ASN A 191 -12.35 28.12 11.13
N LEU A 192 -12.42 27.88 9.81
CA LEU A 192 -13.67 27.62 9.10
C LEU A 192 -14.35 26.37 9.64
N TYR A 193 -13.61 25.27 9.79
CA TYR A 193 -14.15 24.03 10.35
C TYR A 193 -14.65 24.23 11.79
N ALA A 194 -13.90 24.95 12.63
CA ALA A 194 -14.33 25.23 13.98
C ALA A 194 -15.63 26.06 14.01
N LEU A 195 -15.76 27.04 13.11
CA LEU A 195 -17.00 27.82 12.95
C LEU A 195 -18.18 26.94 12.50
N GLN A 196 -17.96 26.01 11.56
CA GLN A 196 -18.98 25.04 11.13
C GLN A 196 -19.48 24.16 12.30
N LYS A 197 -18.63 23.90 13.29
CA LYS A 197 -18.98 23.21 14.54
C LYS A 197 -19.51 24.16 15.64
N ASN A 198 -19.86 25.40 15.30
CA ASN A 198 -20.32 26.45 16.21
C ASN A 198 -19.34 26.76 17.36
N LYS A 199 -18.03 26.62 17.10
CA LYS A 199 -16.95 26.91 18.04
C LYS A 199 -15.94 27.87 17.40
N PRO A 200 -16.12 29.20 17.51
CA PRO A 200 -15.16 30.15 16.94
C PRO A 200 -13.79 29.97 17.61
N LEU A 201 -12.81 29.47 16.84
CA LEU A 201 -11.48 29.10 17.37
C LEU A 201 -10.51 30.27 17.38
N MET A 202 -10.56 31.14 16.36
CA MET A 202 -9.65 32.28 16.18
C MET A 202 -8.17 31.89 16.28
N ALA A 203 -7.79 30.73 15.72
CA ALA A 203 -6.40 30.28 15.65
C ALA A 203 -5.56 31.25 14.80
N THR A 204 -4.32 31.48 15.21
CA THR A 204 -3.36 32.34 14.49
C THR A 204 -2.30 31.51 13.75
N GLU A 205 -1.56 32.16 12.85
CA GLU A 205 -0.41 31.54 12.16
C GLU A 205 0.63 31.04 13.17
N ASP A 206 0.95 31.85 14.19
CA ASP A 206 1.90 31.47 15.25
C ASP A 206 1.44 30.24 16.03
N GLU A 207 0.14 30.16 16.37
CA GLU A 207 -0.40 28.99 17.05
C GLU A 207 -0.31 27.74 16.17
N ILE A 208 -0.58 27.84 14.87
CA ILE A 208 -0.40 26.71 13.94
C ILE A 208 1.07 26.29 13.84
N TYR A 209 2.02 27.24 13.81
CA TYR A 209 3.45 26.90 13.89
C TYR A 209 3.79 26.18 15.19
N VAL A 210 3.22 26.57 16.32
CA VAL A 210 3.41 25.86 17.60
C VAL A 210 2.83 24.44 17.53
N ILE A 211 1.67 24.23 16.91
CA ILE A 211 1.12 22.88 16.69
C ILE A 211 2.09 22.01 15.86
N LEU A 212 2.60 22.54 14.74
CA LEU A 212 3.55 21.82 13.89
C LEU A 212 4.87 21.53 14.61
N GLY A 213 5.38 22.51 15.37
CA GLY A 213 6.57 22.36 16.21
C GLY A 213 6.39 21.31 17.29
N ALA A 214 5.21 21.24 17.92
CA ALA A 214 4.89 20.20 18.90
C ALA A 214 4.84 18.80 18.27
N MET A 215 4.32 18.67 17.05
CA MET A 215 4.34 17.40 16.31
C MET A 215 5.78 16.93 16.05
N LEU A 216 6.66 17.84 15.59
CA LEU A 216 8.09 17.55 15.40
C LEU A 216 8.76 17.15 16.72
N LEU A 217 8.51 17.90 17.79
CA LEU A 217 9.05 17.61 19.13
C LEU A 217 8.63 16.23 19.62
N SER A 218 7.36 15.84 19.42
CA SER A 218 6.84 14.53 19.85
C SER A 218 7.47 13.35 19.11
N GLY A 219 7.98 13.57 17.89
CA GLY A 219 8.77 12.58 17.16
C GLY A 219 10.17 12.39 17.74
N TYR A 220 10.76 13.47 18.27
CA TYR A 220 12.10 13.50 18.86
C TYR A 220 12.12 13.00 20.32
N VAL A 221 11.28 13.59 21.19
CA VAL A 221 11.07 13.15 22.58
C VAL A 221 9.71 12.49 22.67
N LYS A 222 9.66 11.18 22.84
CA LYS A 222 8.41 10.42 22.95
C LYS A 222 7.99 10.27 24.40
N LEU A 223 6.92 10.96 24.80
CA LEU A 223 6.32 10.81 26.13
C LEU A 223 5.10 9.88 26.12
N PRO A 224 4.82 9.12 27.20
CA PRO A 224 3.68 8.20 27.25
C PRO A 224 2.31 8.85 27.08
N LYS A 225 2.19 10.15 27.39
CA LYS A 225 0.95 10.92 27.30
C LYS A 225 1.21 12.33 26.81
N LYS A 226 0.35 12.83 25.93
CA LYS A 226 0.43 14.19 25.35
C LYS A 226 0.51 15.30 26.40
N ARG A 227 -0.23 15.20 27.50
CA ARG A 227 -0.22 16.24 28.55
C ARG A 227 1.11 16.33 29.30
N LEU A 228 1.98 15.31 29.22
CA LEU A 228 3.30 15.36 29.85
C LEU A 228 4.24 16.37 29.19
N TYR A 229 4.02 16.76 27.93
CA TYR A 229 4.76 17.86 27.30
C TYR A 229 4.47 19.23 27.93
N PHE A 230 3.47 19.31 28.82
CA PHE A 230 3.09 20.51 29.56
C PHE A 230 3.30 20.36 31.07
N CYS A 231 4.09 19.37 31.50
CA CYS A 231 4.41 19.20 32.92
C CYS A 231 5.36 20.30 33.39
N LYS A 232 5.27 20.64 34.68
CA LYS A 232 6.09 21.68 35.34
C LYS A 232 7.26 21.11 36.15
N ASP A 233 7.49 19.81 36.06
CA ASP A 233 8.60 19.18 36.76
C ASP A 233 9.94 19.62 36.15
N ASN A 234 10.97 19.77 36.98
CA ASN A 234 12.25 20.36 36.58
C ASN A 234 13.01 19.55 35.51
N ASP A 235 12.63 18.29 35.30
CA ASP A 235 13.22 17.35 34.34
C ASP A 235 12.48 17.30 33.00
N VAL A 236 11.40 18.07 32.83
CA VAL A 236 10.62 18.14 31.58
C VAL A 236 10.98 19.40 30.78
N PRO A 237 11.35 19.28 29.48
CA PRO A 237 11.61 20.45 28.64
C PRO A 237 10.42 21.42 28.60
N THR A 238 10.67 22.69 28.90
CA THR A 238 9.61 23.71 29.05
C THR A 238 9.12 24.32 27.73
N ILE A 239 9.77 23.98 26.61
CA ILE A 239 9.57 24.62 25.30
C ILE A 239 8.10 24.74 24.91
N LEU A 240 7.31 23.67 25.08
CA LEU A 240 5.91 23.67 24.65
C LEU A 240 4.99 24.41 25.64
N GLN A 241 5.21 24.26 26.96
CA GLN A 241 4.43 24.98 27.97
C GLN A 241 4.67 26.49 27.94
N ASP A 242 5.89 26.91 27.56
CA ASP A 242 6.26 28.31 27.43
C ASP A 242 5.66 28.92 26.15
N SER A 243 5.32 28.09 25.15
CA SER A 243 4.78 28.50 23.86
C SER A 243 3.25 28.59 23.84
N ILE A 244 2.54 27.66 24.49
CA ILE A 244 1.08 27.59 24.46
C ILE A 244 0.50 26.91 25.70
N ARG A 245 -0.70 27.32 26.13
CA ARG A 245 -1.42 26.63 27.22
C ARG A 245 -1.92 25.27 26.75
N CYS A 246 -1.77 24.22 27.58
CA CYS A 246 -2.20 22.85 27.28
C CYS A 246 -3.65 22.76 26.75
N ASN A 247 -4.61 23.44 27.40
CA ASN A 247 -6.01 23.41 26.95
C ASN A 247 -6.22 24.11 25.60
N ARG A 248 -5.45 25.18 25.31
CA ARG A 248 -5.51 25.87 24.01
C ARG A 248 -4.90 25.00 22.92
N PHE A 249 -3.77 24.35 23.20
CA PHE A 249 -3.15 23.39 22.31
C PHE A 249 -4.10 22.25 21.93
N GLU A 250 -4.72 21.60 22.92
CA GLU A 250 -5.68 20.52 22.69
C GLU A 250 -6.90 20.99 21.88
N LEU A 251 -7.42 22.19 22.18
CA LEU A 251 -8.54 22.76 21.46
C LEU A 251 -8.21 23.01 19.98
N ILE A 252 -7.06 23.59 19.67
CA ILE A 252 -6.64 23.83 18.28
C ILE A 252 -6.42 22.50 17.59
N LEU A 253 -5.70 21.56 18.22
CA LEU A 253 -5.37 20.26 17.64
C LEU A 253 -6.63 19.48 17.22
N GLN A 254 -7.71 19.56 17.99
CA GLN A 254 -9.00 18.94 17.67
C GLN A 254 -9.68 19.52 16.42
N HIS A 255 -9.30 20.72 15.98
CA HIS A 255 -9.95 21.41 14.87
C HIS A 255 -9.03 21.62 13.66
N VAL A 256 -7.76 21.18 13.72
CA VAL A 256 -6.82 21.32 12.59
C VAL A 256 -7.43 20.71 11.33
N HIS A 257 -7.64 21.54 10.32
CA HIS A 257 -8.21 21.17 9.03
C HIS A 257 -7.37 21.78 7.91
N LEU A 258 -7.24 21.03 6.81
CA LEU A 258 -6.38 21.37 5.69
C LEU A 258 -7.18 21.66 4.41
N ASN A 259 -8.49 21.41 4.41
CA ASN A 259 -9.41 21.71 3.31
C ASN A 259 -10.84 21.92 3.82
N ASP A 260 -11.71 22.52 3.01
CA ASP A 260 -13.12 22.75 3.37
C ASP A 260 -13.95 21.49 3.16
N ASN A 261 -14.56 20.99 4.23
CA ASN A 261 -15.44 19.82 4.17
C ASN A 261 -16.77 20.10 3.44
N SER A 262 -17.11 21.36 3.15
CA SER A 262 -18.32 21.69 2.39
C SER A 262 -18.20 21.41 0.88
N GLU A 263 -16.97 21.26 0.39
CA GLU A 263 -16.64 21.10 -1.04
C GLU A 263 -16.06 19.71 -1.36
N LEU A 264 -16.42 18.69 -0.56
CA LEU A 264 -15.88 17.33 -0.70
C LEU A 264 -16.01 16.79 -2.13
N ASN A 265 -14.89 16.31 -2.67
CA ASN A 265 -14.85 15.58 -3.92
C ASN A 265 -14.89 14.06 -3.65
N GLU A 266 -16.02 13.42 -3.98
CA GLU A 266 -16.24 11.97 -3.78
C GLU A 266 -15.24 11.08 -4.54
N THR A 267 -14.61 11.59 -5.60
CA THR A 267 -13.62 10.85 -6.38
C THR A 267 -12.22 10.94 -5.80
N ASP A 268 -11.95 12.01 -5.04
CA ASP A 268 -10.63 12.27 -4.47
C ASP A 268 -10.51 11.71 -3.05
N ARG A 269 -9.91 10.52 -3.01
CA ARG A 269 -9.54 9.78 -1.81
C ARG A 269 -8.53 10.45 -0.86
N LEU A 270 -8.00 11.62 -1.20
CA LEU A 270 -7.11 12.39 -0.33
C LEU A 270 -7.53 13.87 -0.29
N TYR A 271 -8.79 14.18 -0.65
CA TYR A 271 -9.30 15.55 -0.76
C TYR A 271 -8.98 16.41 0.47
N LYS A 272 -9.21 15.88 1.68
CA LYS A 272 -8.95 16.58 2.94
C LYS A 272 -7.48 17.00 3.11
N LEU A 273 -6.54 16.30 2.46
CA LEU A 273 -5.09 16.58 2.51
C LEU A 273 -4.57 17.27 1.25
N ARG A 274 -5.39 17.33 0.18
CA ARG A 274 -5.00 17.73 -1.18
C ARG A 274 -4.22 19.04 -1.23
N PRO A 275 -4.65 20.15 -0.57
CA PRO A 275 -3.93 21.42 -0.69
C PRO A 275 -2.50 21.36 -0.13
N VAL A 276 -2.30 20.64 0.97
CA VAL A 276 -0.96 20.47 1.56
C VAL A 276 -0.10 19.55 0.69
N LEU A 277 -0.66 18.45 0.17
CA LEU A 277 0.08 17.53 -0.70
C LEU A 277 0.55 18.20 -1.99
N GLU A 278 -0.29 19.05 -2.59
CA GLU A 278 0.05 19.79 -3.81
C GLU A 278 1.11 20.85 -3.54
N SER A 279 0.92 21.69 -2.50
CA SER A 279 1.89 22.71 -2.10
C SER A 279 3.26 22.09 -1.75
N LEU A 280 3.28 20.96 -1.02
CA LEU A 280 4.52 20.24 -0.74
C LEU A 280 5.14 19.66 -2.02
N GLY A 281 4.34 19.07 -2.90
CA GLY A 281 4.82 18.56 -4.19
C GLY A 281 5.51 19.64 -5.04
N GLU A 282 4.93 20.84 -5.09
CA GLU A 282 5.50 21.99 -5.80
C GLU A 282 6.78 22.50 -5.13
N THR A 283 6.80 22.64 -3.81
CA THR A 283 7.96 23.14 -3.06
C THR A 283 9.13 22.16 -3.09
N PHE A 284 8.87 20.85 -3.01
CA PHE A 284 9.90 19.82 -3.24
C PHE A 284 10.53 19.98 -4.63
N GLN A 285 9.73 20.07 -5.69
CA GLN A 285 10.25 20.25 -7.05
C GLN A 285 11.02 21.56 -7.22
N LYS A 286 10.58 22.64 -6.58
CA LYS A 286 11.19 23.97 -6.70
C LYS A 286 12.55 24.05 -6.01
N HIS A 287 12.68 23.46 -4.83
CA HIS A 287 13.84 23.67 -3.96
C HIS A 287 14.84 22.50 -3.97
N TYR A 288 14.41 21.30 -4.35
CA TYR A 288 15.28 20.13 -4.44
C TYR A 288 16.32 20.27 -5.56
N GLY A 289 17.59 20.01 -5.24
CA GLY A 289 18.61 19.79 -6.24
C GLY A 289 18.55 18.33 -6.68
N MET A 290 18.51 18.08 -7.99
CA MET A 290 18.48 16.71 -8.48
C MET A 290 19.85 16.05 -8.26
N ASP A 291 19.81 14.78 -7.86
CA ASP A 291 20.96 13.89 -7.78
C ASP A 291 20.96 12.83 -8.88
N GLU A 292 22.03 12.05 -8.99
CA GLU A 292 22.18 10.97 -9.98
C GLU A 292 21.39 9.70 -9.60
N HIS A 293 21.29 9.38 -8.30
CA HIS A 293 20.82 8.08 -7.83
C HIS A 293 19.53 8.22 -7.00
N TYR A 294 18.46 7.52 -7.39
CA TYR A 294 17.17 7.52 -6.69
C TYR A 294 16.75 6.11 -6.30
N SER A 295 16.18 5.96 -5.10
CA SER A 295 15.54 4.73 -4.67
C SER A 295 14.02 4.90 -4.65
N VAL A 296 13.30 3.86 -5.07
CA VAL A 296 11.85 3.78 -5.00
C VAL A 296 11.50 2.62 -4.07
N ASP A 297 10.80 2.95 -2.99
CA ASP A 297 10.30 2.00 -2.02
C ASP A 297 8.95 2.45 -1.45
N GLU A 298 8.31 1.57 -0.70
CA GLU A 298 7.05 1.82 0.00
C GLU A 298 7.32 2.28 1.44
N SER A 299 6.68 3.38 1.83
CA SER A 299 6.59 3.77 3.25
C SER A 299 5.18 3.48 3.79
N MET A 300 5.11 2.99 5.02
CA MET A 300 3.86 2.71 5.72
C MET A 300 3.68 3.69 6.88
N ILE A 301 2.54 4.38 6.90
CA ILE A 301 2.12 5.20 8.04
C ILE A 301 1.12 4.36 8.85
N PRO A 302 1.45 3.92 10.07
CA PRO A 302 0.53 3.15 10.89
C PRO A 302 -0.67 4.03 11.27
N TYR A 303 -1.87 3.54 10.98
CA TYR A 303 -3.10 4.24 11.27
C TYR A 303 -4.19 3.26 11.70
N TYR A 304 -4.72 3.46 12.91
CA TYR A 304 -5.66 2.54 13.54
C TYR A 304 -7.13 2.96 13.33
N GLY A 305 -7.37 4.24 13.02
CA GLY A 305 -8.71 4.78 12.74
C GLY A 305 -9.37 4.23 11.47
N LYS A 306 -10.61 4.66 11.22
CA LYS A 306 -11.39 4.26 10.05
C LYS A 306 -11.07 5.17 8.88
N HIS A 307 -10.32 4.68 7.88
CA HIS A 307 -10.09 5.44 6.64
C HIS A 307 -10.16 4.48 5.44
N TYR A 308 -10.84 4.88 4.36
CA TYR A 308 -11.06 4.03 3.19
C TYR A 308 -9.78 3.73 2.39
N ALA A 309 -8.74 4.56 2.53
CA ALA A 309 -7.43 4.31 1.93
C ALA A 309 -6.55 3.36 2.76
N LYS A 310 -7.00 2.95 3.95
CA LYS A 310 -6.25 2.02 4.80
C LYS A 310 -6.16 0.65 4.12
N GLN A 311 -4.94 0.19 3.85
CA GLN A 311 -4.69 -1.14 3.32
C GLN A 311 -4.19 -2.06 4.44
N PHE A 312 -4.76 -3.26 4.51
CA PHE A 312 -4.25 -4.29 5.40
C PHE A 312 -3.22 -5.15 4.67
N ILE A 313 -2.00 -5.17 5.18
CA ILE A 313 -0.87 -5.86 4.55
C ILE A 313 -0.54 -7.10 5.40
N ARG A 314 -0.88 -8.31 4.93
CA ARG A 314 -0.38 -9.58 5.49
C ARG A 314 0.54 -10.25 4.48
N GLY A 315 1.81 -10.48 4.84
CA GLY A 315 2.78 -11.35 4.14
C GLY A 315 2.75 -11.32 2.59
N LYS A 316 2.56 -10.13 1.99
CA LYS A 316 2.03 -9.85 0.63
C LYS A 316 2.25 -10.95 -0.44
N PRO A 317 1.21 -11.33 -1.22
CA PRO A 317 0.59 -10.36 -2.13
C PRO A 317 -0.94 -10.48 -2.32
N ILE A 318 -1.62 -9.34 -2.58
CA ILE A 318 -2.92 -9.32 -3.29
C ILE A 318 -2.90 -8.24 -4.40
N ARG A 319 -3.35 -8.63 -5.60
CA ARG A 319 -3.56 -7.86 -6.85
C ARG A 319 -5.05 -7.43 -6.90
N VAL A 320 -5.58 -6.48 -7.69
CA VAL A 320 -5.35 -6.01 -9.06
C VAL A 320 -5.98 -4.60 -9.18
N LEU A 321 -5.39 -3.65 -9.92
CA LEU A 321 -6.16 -2.55 -10.53
C LEU A 321 -5.67 -2.28 -11.96
N LYS A 322 -6.56 -2.55 -12.93
CA LYS A 322 -6.48 -2.37 -14.39
C LYS A 322 -5.30 -3.05 -15.11
N LYS A 323 -5.52 -3.39 -16.39
CA LYS A 323 -4.46 -3.86 -17.29
C LYS A 323 -3.52 -2.68 -17.54
N LYS A 324 -2.41 -2.69 -16.82
CA LYS A 324 -1.34 -1.70 -16.91
C LYS A 324 -0.21 -2.30 -17.74
N ASP A 325 0.37 -1.54 -18.67
CA ASP A 325 1.36 -2.05 -19.62
C ASP A 325 2.62 -2.60 -18.93
N PHE A 326 2.96 -2.07 -17.74
CA PHE A 326 4.10 -2.49 -16.93
C PHE A 326 3.71 -3.11 -15.57
N GLY A 327 2.42 -3.36 -15.34
CA GLY A 327 1.88 -3.80 -14.05
C GLY A 327 1.84 -2.69 -13.00
N VAL A 328 1.29 -2.99 -11.82
CA VAL A 328 1.09 -1.98 -10.75
C VAL A 328 2.42 -1.37 -10.28
N GLY A 329 3.44 -2.20 -10.05
CA GLY A 329 4.76 -1.73 -9.60
C GLY A 329 5.46 -0.86 -10.62
N GLY A 330 5.52 -1.28 -11.89
CA GLY A 330 6.15 -0.49 -12.95
C GLY A 330 5.47 0.86 -13.18
N ASP A 331 4.14 0.89 -13.16
CA ASP A 331 3.40 2.15 -13.25
C ASP A 331 3.66 3.10 -12.08
N VAL A 332 3.84 2.58 -10.86
CA VAL A 332 4.21 3.42 -9.71
C VAL A 332 5.55 4.10 -9.97
N VAL A 333 6.54 3.36 -10.47
CA VAL A 333 7.84 3.93 -10.84
C VAL A 333 7.69 5.02 -11.90
N LEU A 334 6.97 4.75 -12.99
CA LEU A 334 6.76 5.73 -14.07
C LEU A 334 5.99 6.98 -13.61
N ASN A 335 4.99 6.81 -12.76
CA ASN A 335 4.25 7.92 -12.16
C ASN A 335 5.15 8.75 -11.24
N LEU A 336 6.00 8.12 -10.43
CA LEU A 336 6.94 8.84 -9.57
C LEU A 336 7.97 9.62 -10.39
N ILE A 337 8.51 9.05 -11.47
CA ILE A 337 9.40 9.78 -12.40
C ILE A 337 8.70 11.04 -12.92
N THR A 338 7.43 10.90 -13.34
CA THR A 338 6.64 12.00 -13.90
C THR A 338 6.31 13.05 -12.84
N LEU A 339 5.87 12.63 -11.65
CA LEU A 339 5.55 13.52 -10.53
C LEU A 339 6.80 14.20 -9.97
N SER A 340 7.96 13.57 -10.00
CA SER A 340 9.24 14.17 -9.63
C SER A 340 9.84 15.02 -10.76
N LYS A 341 9.20 15.09 -11.94
CA LYS A 341 9.65 15.82 -13.12
C LYS A 341 11.11 15.49 -13.50
N LEU A 342 11.49 14.22 -13.36
CA LEU A 342 12.85 13.81 -13.73
C LEU A 342 13.02 14.00 -15.25
N PRO A 343 14.14 14.56 -15.72
CA PRO A 343 14.36 14.78 -17.14
C PRO A 343 14.78 13.48 -17.84
N PRO A 344 14.23 13.16 -19.03
CA PRO A 344 14.70 12.04 -19.83
C PRO A 344 16.13 12.28 -20.33
N ASN A 345 16.85 11.21 -20.68
CA ASN A 345 18.24 11.27 -21.15
C ASN A 345 19.20 12.01 -20.20
N SER A 346 18.90 12.01 -18.91
CA SER A 346 19.64 12.76 -17.90
C SER A 346 20.78 11.98 -17.26
N GLY A 347 20.90 10.68 -17.54
CA GLY A 347 21.84 9.80 -16.86
C GLY A 347 21.41 9.37 -15.46
N ILE A 348 20.18 9.71 -15.05
CA ILE A 348 19.63 9.33 -13.74
C ILE A 348 19.52 7.81 -13.61
N LYS A 349 19.90 7.30 -12.44
CA LYS A 349 19.88 5.89 -12.04
C LYS A 349 18.83 5.64 -10.97
N LEU A 350 17.94 4.69 -11.24
CA LEU A 350 16.82 4.29 -10.40
C LEU A 350 17.11 2.92 -9.77
N PHE A 351 16.79 2.79 -8.50
CA PHE A 351 16.94 1.56 -7.74
C PHE A 351 15.60 1.19 -7.11
N PHE A 352 15.17 -0.06 -7.25
CA PHE A 352 13.90 -0.50 -6.69
C PHE A 352 13.91 -1.99 -6.35
N ASP A 353 13.07 -2.39 -5.39
CA ASP A 353 12.94 -3.79 -4.98
C ASP A 353 12.08 -4.60 -5.98
N ASN A 354 12.09 -5.92 -5.79
CA ASN A 354 11.46 -6.96 -6.59
C ASN A 354 9.96 -6.78 -6.82
N TYR A 355 9.29 -5.98 -5.98
CA TYR A 355 7.89 -5.63 -6.19
C TYR A 355 7.73 -4.84 -7.49
N PHE A 356 8.58 -3.85 -7.70
CA PHE A 356 8.58 -2.92 -8.84
C PHE A 356 9.29 -3.47 -10.08
N THR A 357 10.27 -4.36 -9.90
CA THR A 357 11.12 -4.83 -11.00
C THR A 357 10.40 -5.74 -11.99
N SER A 358 10.53 -5.39 -13.27
CA SER A 358 10.25 -6.23 -14.44
C SER A 358 11.24 -5.92 -15.57
N LEU A 359 11.51 -6.89 -16.45
CA LEU A 359 12.42 -6.68 -17.58
C LEU A 359 11.80 -5.75 -18.64
N SER A 360 10.48 -5.78 -18.83
CA SER A 360 9.78 -4.81 -19.68
C SER A 360 9.95 -3.37 -19.19
N LEU A 361 9.87 -3.12 -17.89
CA LEU A 361 10.13 -1.80 -17.31
C LEU A 361 11.58 -1.36 -17.53
N MET A 362 12.56 -2.25 -17.33
CA MET A 362 13.98 -1.94 -17.55
C MET A 362 14.27 -1.46 -18.97
N ARG A 363 13.68 -2.13 -19.97
CA ARG A 363 13.80 -1.75 -21.38
C ARG A 363 13.16 -0.39 -21.64
N HIS A 364 11.94 -0.18 -21.14
CA HIS A 364 11.24 1.08 -21.34
C HIS A 364 11.95 2.27 -20.67
N LEU A 365 12.49 2.09 -19.46
CA LEU A 365 13.31 3.11 -18.81
C LEU A 365 14.55 3.45 -19.64
N LYS A 366 15.18 2.44 -20.27
CA LYS A 366 16.32 2.66 -21.16
C LYS A 366 15.94 3.52 -22.38
N GLU A 367 14.78 3.25 -23.00
CA GLU A 367 14.24 4.04 -24.12
C GLU A 367 14.01 5.51 -23.74
N LEU A 368 13.59 5.76 -22.50
CA LEU A 368 13.41 7.11 -21.94
C LEU A 368 14.74 7.78 -21.53
N GLY A 369 15.87 7.05 -21.61
CA GLY A 369 17.18 7.53 -21.21
C GLY A 369 17.42 7.52 -19.69
N TYR A 370 16.68 6.69 -18.96
CA TYR A 370 16.90 6.38 -17.55
C TYR A 370 17.63 5.05 -17.38
N TYR A 371 18.43 5.00 -16.31
CA TYR A 371 19.14 3.82 -15.90
C TYR A 371 18.48 3.20 -14.69
N ALA A 372 18.42 1.89 -14.61
CA ALA A 372 17.70 1.20 -13.56
C ALA A 372 18.36 -0.12 -13.14
N THR A 373 18.33 -0.41 -11.85
CA THR A 373 18.78 -1.67 -11.25
C THR A 373 17.77 -2.11 -10.20
N GLY A 374 17.41 -3.39 -10.20
CA GLY A 374 16.49 -3.92 -9.20
C GLY A 374 16.62 -5.42 -9.01
N THR A 375 16.28 -5.89 -7.81
CA THR A 375 16.13 -7.31 -7.53
C THR A 375 14.97 -7.87 -8.35
N LEU A 376 15.11 -9.06 -8.92
CA LEU A 376 14.11 -9.65 -9.81
C LEU A 376 13.63 -10.98 -9.23
N ARG A 377 12.31 -11.15 -9.14
CA ARG A 377 11.73 -12.44 -8.72
C ARG A 377 12.09 -13.52 -9.74
N ALA A 378 12.41 -14.72 -9.27
CA ALA A 378 12.85 -15.82 -10.12
C ALA A 378 11.86 -16.19 -11.23
N ASN A 379 10.55 -15.99 -10.99
CA ASN A 379 9.48 -16.23 -11.96
C ASN A 379 9.23 -15.08 -12.96
N ARG A 380 10.02 -13.99 -12.89
CA ARG A 380 9.90 -12.79 -13.75
C ARG A 380 11.07 -12.63 -14.73
N THR A 381 11.84 -13.68 -14.98
CA THR A 381 13.05 -13.65 -15.83
C THR A 381 12.78 -13.71 -17.35
N GLU A 382 11.52 -13.73 -17.80
CA GLU A 382 11.13 -13.74 -19.24
C GLU A 382 11.90 -14.75 -20.13
N ASN A 383 12.08 -15.99 -19.64
CA ASN A 383 12.85 -17.05 -20.32
C ASN A 383 14.33 -16.74 -20.49
N CYS A 384 14.89 -15.81 -19.73
CA CYS A 384 16.33 -15.64 -19.62
C CYS A 384 16.97 -16.98 -19.24
N PRO A 385 17.92 -17.51 -20.05
CA PRO A 385 18.49 -18.84 -19.88
C PRO A 385 19.56 -18.88 -18.78
N VAL A 386 19.27 -18.27 -17.63
CA VAL A 386 20.04 -18.44 -16.38
C VAL A 386 19.63 -19.75 -15.73
N LYS A 387 20.60 -20.44 -15.12
CA LYS A 387 20.36 -21.70 -14.37
C LYS A 387 19.21 -21.54 -13.37
N ASP A 388 18.39 -22.59 -13.22
CA ASP A 388 17.27 -22.60 -12.28
C ASP A 388 17.73 -22.40 -10.82
N VAL A 389 16.89 -21.80 -9.99
CA VAL A 389 17.21 -21.50 -8.58
C VAL A 389 17.63 -22.75 -7.81
N LYS A 390 16.98 -23.89 -8.02
CA LYS A 390 17.31 -25.15 -7.32
C LYS A 390 18.65 -25.71 -7.74
N GLN A 391 19.02 -25.52 -9.00
CA GLN A 391 20.34 -25.91 -9.50
C GLN A 391 21.41 -24.94 -8.98
N PHE A 392 21.10 -23.65 -8.92
CA PHE A 392 22.01 -22.61 -8.47
C PHE A 392 22.38 -22.71 -6.98
N LYS A 393 21.44 -23.15 -6.13
CA LYS A 393 21.70 -23.40 -4.69
C LYS A 393 22.78 -24.47 -4.45
N LYS A 394 23.07 -25.32 -5.43
CA LYS A 394 24.11 -26.37 -5.33
C LYS A 394 25.50 -25.86 -5.66
N GLU A 395 25.59 -24.70 -6.29
CA GLU A 395 26.87 -24.08 -6.62
C GLU A 395 27.51 -23.49 -5.35
N ALA A 396 28.82 -23.31 -5.38
CA ALA A 396 29.51 -22.66 -4.26
C ALA A 396 28.93 -21.26 -4.00
N ARG A 397 28.86 -20.87 -2.72
CA ARG A 397 28.65 -19.46 -2.36
C ARG A 397 29.70 -18.65 -3.10
N GLY A 398 29.29 -17.59 -3.77
CA GLY A 398 30.18 -16.83 -4.64
C GLY A 398 29.99 -17.09 -6.15
N HIS A 399 29.32 -18.18 -6.52
CA HIS A 399 29.09 -18.49 -7.94
C HIS A 399 28.05 -17.54 -8.53
N TYR A 400 28.27 -17.08 -9.77
CA TYR A 400 27.32 -16.25 -10.50
C TYR A 400 27.21 -16.66 -11.98
N ASP A 401 26.05 -16.39 -12.59
CA ASP A 401 25.77 -16.59 -14.02
C ASP A 401 24.93 -15.41 -14.52
N TYR A 402 25.16 -14.99 -15.77
CA TYR A 402 24.52 -13.79 -16.31
C TYR A 402 24.18 -13.92 -17.79
N ARG A 403 23.18 -13.16 -18.25
CA ARG A 403 22.81 -13.04 -19.66
C ARG A 403 22.49 -11.60 -20.01
N VAL A 404 22.73 -11.23 -21.25
CA VAL A 404 22.41 -9.91 -21.82
C VAL A 404 21.43 -10.10 -22.97
N ALA A 405 20.38 -9.28 -23.02
CA ALA A 405 19.47 -9.13 -24.16
C ALA A 405 18.81 -7.76 -24.12
N ASP A 406 18.62 -7.14 -25.28
CA ASP A 406 17.83 -5.91 -25.44
C ASP A 406 18.23 -4.80 -24.44
N ASP A 407 19.54 -4.53 -24.31
CA ASP A 407 20.10 -3.56 -23.36
C ASP A 407 19.79 -3.81 -21.88
N VAL A 408 19.46 -5.05 -21.53
CA VAL A 408 19.26 -5.51 -20.15
C VAL A 408 20.21 -6.64 -19.82
N PHE A 409 20.92 -6.47 -18.72
CA PHE A 409 21.77 -7.48 -18.09
C PHE A 409 21.01 -8.11 -16.93
N VAL A 410 20.90 -9.44 -16.94
CA VAL A 410 20.33 -10.22 -15.85
C VAL A 410 21.43 -11.09 -15.25
N CYS A 411 21.63 -10.96 -13.95
CA CYS A 411 22.59 -11.76 -13.21
C CYS A 411 21.90 -12.52 -12.08
N ARG A 412 22.39 -13.73 -11.82
CA ARG A 412 22.04 -14.55 -10.68
C ARG A 412 23.30 -14.99 -9.97
N TRP A 413 23.33 -14.86 -8.65
CA TRP A 413 24.43 -15.38 -7.84
C TRP A 413 23.92 -16.15 -6.61
N ASN A 414 24.78 -17.00 -6.06
CA ASN A 414 24.51 -17.75 -4.84
C ASN A 414 25.20 -17.08 -3.65
N ASP A 415 24.40 -16.59 -2.69
CA ASP A 415 24.87 -16.11 -1.39
C ASP A 415 24.26 -16.98 -0.26
N ASN A 416 23.78 -16.42 0.86
CA ASN A 416 22.95 -17.13 1.83
C ASN A 416 21.64 -17.64 1.19
N ASN A 417 21.16 -16.89 0.20
CA ASN A 417 20.08 -17.27 -0.70
C ASN A 417 20.48 -16.95 -2.15
N VAL A 418 19.78 -17.54 -3.12
CA VAL A 418 19.98 -17.23 -4.53
C VAL A 418 19.31 -15.90 -4.84
N VAL A 419 20.10 -14.94 -5.31
CA VAL A 419 19.63 -13.60 -5.67
C VAL A 419 19.65 -13.47 -7.19
N THR A 420 18.63 -12.81 -7.75
CA THR A 420 18.59 -12.42 -9.16
C THR A 420 18.42 -10.91 -9.25
N VAL A 421 19.22 -10.26 -10.08
CA VAL A 421 19.17 -8.81 -10.33
C VAL A 421 19.08 -8.57 -11.84
N ALA A 422 18.36 -7.52 -12.20
CA ALA A 422 18.38 -6.96 -13.55
C ALA A 422 18.89 -5.51 -13.52
N THR A 423 19.64 -5.12 -14.53
CA THR A 423 20.12 -3.75 -14.74
C THR A 423 20.22 -3.42 -16.23
N ASN A 424 20.07 -2.15 -16.60
CA ASN A 424 20.19 -1.67 -17.99
C ASN A 424 21.42 -0.75 -18.23
N PHE A 425 22.35 -0.70 -17.26
CA PHE A 425 23.50 0.22 -17.28
C PHE A 425 24.81 -0.35 -16.70
N GLU A 426 24.89 -1.66 -16.51
CA GLU A 426 26.11 -2.38 -16.14
C GLU A 426 27.30 -2.03 -17.07
N LYS A 427 28.50 -1.88 -16.50
CA LYS A 427 29.74 -1.61 -17.25
C LYS A 427 30.60 -2.88 -17.33
N SER A 428 31.23 -3.12 -18.48
CA SER A 428 32.24 -4.18 -18.62
C SER A 428 33.36 -4.00 -17.58
N GLY A 429 33.80 -5.12 -16.99
CA GLY A 429 34.90 -5.17 -16.02
C GLY A 429 34.57 -4.78 -14.57
N ASN A 430 33.38 -4.25 -14.28
CA ASN A 430 32.96 -3.87 -12.93
C ASN A 430 31.53 -4.30 -12.63
N TYR A 431 31.28 -5.60 -12.78
CA TYR A 431 29.96 -6.18 -12.66
C TYR A 431 29.40 -6.02 -11.25
N ILE A 432 28.10 -5.75 -11.12
CA ILE A 432 27.39 -5.81 -9.83
C ILE A 432 27.69 -7.12 -9.09
N CYS A 433 27.79 -8.24 -9.80
CA CYS A 433 28.13 -9.52 -9.20
C CYS A 433 29.62 -9.65 -8.82
N HIS A 434 30.56 -8.97 -9.46
CA HIS A 434 31.94 -8.99 -8.97
C HIS A 434 32.10 -8.20 -7.67
N THR A 435 31.36 -7.09 -7.54
CA THR A 435 31.43 -6.19 -6.38
C THR A 435 30.63 -6.70 -5.18
N LEU A 436 29.49 -7.37 -5.40
CA LEU A 436 28.62 -7.85 -4.31
C LEU A 436 28.92 -9.29 -3.84
N VAL A 437 29.73 -10.03 -4.59
CA VAL A 437 29.97 -11.45 -4.35
C VAL A 437 31.38 -11.74 -3.81
N GLN A 438 32.31 -10.79 -3.96
CA GLN A 438 33.57 -10.75 -3.20
C GLN A 438 33.29 -10.25 -1.78
#